data_AF-A0A7S1SV65-F1
#
_entry.id   AF-A0A7S1SV65-F1
#
_cell.length_a   1.000
_cell.length_b   1.000
_cell.length_c   1.000
_cell.angle_alpha   90.00
_cell.angle_beta   90.00
_cell.angle_gamma   90.00
#
_symmetry.space_group_name_H-M   'P 1'
#
loop_
_entity.id
_entity.type
_entity.pdbx_description
1 polymer ?
#
loop_
_entity_poly.entity_id
_entity_poly.type
_entity_poly.pdbx_seq_one_letter_code
_entity_poly.pdbx_strand_id
1 'polypeptide(L)'
;MGEKTILVAGVDRIGVADTLACLTVQQSLPPGHIDPPTLSMVFSPNDSPLAGTEGSELTANKIGDRLRREAENSVSLRVAVVAESGGERFEVQARGELQLGLLIENMRREGFEFSVSPPRVVLREENGKTQEPVEEVMMEVQEEHTGPIIEQMTARKGELSEMEPVPESAGRMKLLFSAPSRGLLGFRTVFSSITRGSGIMNRAFSHYDDFRGPIGGVRKGVLVSMADGKTTPFALWNLEPRGVLFAKPGQAVYNGMIVG
;
A
#
# COMPACT_ATOMS: atom_id res chain seq x y z
N MET A 1 -24.24 -6.35 26.65
CA MET A 1 -23.10 -5.84 27.44
C MET A 1 -22.88 -4.40 27.01
N GLY A 2 -23.11 -3.44 27.89
CA GLY A 2 -22.95 -2.02 27.54
C GLY A 2 -21.47 -1.68 27.46
N GLU A 3 -21.04 -1.07 26.35
CA GLU A 3 -19.72 -0.45 26.25
C GLU A 3 -19.61 0.62 27.34
N LYS A 4 -18.79 0.34 28.36
CA LYS A 4 -18.44 1.32 29.39
C LYS A 4 -17.09 1.89 29.03
N THR A 5 -17.07 3.13 28.55
CA THR A 5 -15.82 3.89 28.40
C THR A 5 -15.34 4.33 29.77
N ILE A 6 -14.10 4.01 30.12
CA ILE A 6 -13.45 4.41 31.36
C ILE A 6 -12.12 5.10 31.04
N LEU A 7 -11.76 6.13 31.80
CA LEU A 7 -10.44 6.75 31.73
C LEU A 7 -9.52 6.11 32.78
N VAL A 8 -8.36 5.66 32.32
CA VAL A 8 -7.30 5.10 33.16
C VAL A 8 -6.01 5.88 32.89
N ALA A 9 -5.30 6.27 33.94
CA ALA A 9 -4.05 7.04 33.85
C ALA A 9 -2.96 6.40 34.72
N GLY A 10 -1.69 6.66 34.39
CA GLY A 10 -0.53 6.14 35.13
C GLY A 10 -0.01 4.78 34.67
N VAL A 11 -0.34 4.38 33.44
CA VAL A 11 0.20 3.17 32.80
C VAL A 11 1.17 3.60 31.69
N ASP A 12 2.45 3.26 31.80
CA ASP A 12 3.50 3.75 30.90
C ASP A 12 3.45 3.13 29.49
N ARG A 13 2.99 1.88 29.38
CA ARG A 13 2.91 1.14 28.12
C ARG A 13 1.64 0.30 28.10
N ILE A 14 0.67 0.70 27.30
CA ILE A 14 -0.54 -0.08 27.01
C ILE A 14 -0.79 -0.08 25.51
N GLY A 15 -0.95 -1.26 24.93
CA GLY A 15 -1.35 -1.48 23.55
C GLY A 15 -2.82 -1.84 23.41
N VAL A 16 -3.34 -1.79 22.18
CA VAL A 16 -4.75 -2.09 21.85
C VAL A 16 -5.18 -3.52 22.25
N ALA A 17 -4.25 -4.47 22.30
CA ALA A 17 -4.53 -5.87 22.62
C ALA A 17 -4.20 -6.26 24.08
N ASP A 18 -3.79 -5.29 24.92
CA ASP A 18 -3.45 -5.55 26.31
C ASP A 18 -4.71 -5.67 27.17
N THR A 19 -4.66 -6.54 28.19
CA THR A 19 -5.73 -6.67 29.17
C THR A 19 -5.38 -5.88 30.43
N LEU A 20 -6.14 -4.82 30.71
CA LEU A 20 -6.15 -4.18 32.03
C LEU A 20 -7.04 -5.00 32.98
N ALA A 21 -6.42 -5.60 33.99
CA ALA A 21 -7.11 -6.41 34.98
C ALA A 21 -6.72 -6.05 36.40
N CYS A 22 -7.53 -6.47 37.37
CA CYS A 22 -7.19 -6.41 38.78
C CYS A 22 -5.96 -7.29 39.07
N LEU A 23 -5.13 -6.91 40.04
CA LEU A 23 -3.93 -7.67 40.45
C LEU A 23 -4.21 -9.13 40.87
N THR A 24 -5.46 -9.45 41.22
CA THR A 24 -5.89 -10.81 41.55
C THR A 24 -6.16 -11.69 40.32
N VAL A 25 -6.32 -11.08 39.15
CA VAL A 25 -6.55 -11.79 37.88
C VAL A 25 -5.18 -12.15 37.31
N GLN A 26 -4.89 -13.45 37.25
CA GLN A 26 -3.59 -13.95 36.74
C GLN A 26 -3.59 -14.28 35.25
N GLN A 27 -4.75 -14.23 34.59
CA GLN A 27 -4.89 -14.59 33.18
C GLN A 27 -5.38 -13.38 32.38
N SER A 28 -4.58 -12.98 31.39
CA SER A 28 -4.99 -12.01 30.37
C SER A 28 -6.10 -12.58 29.50
N LEU A 29 -6.96 -11.72 28.96
CA LEU A 29 -7.80 -12.13 27.85
C LEU A 29 -6.90 -12.53 26.67
N PRO A 30 -7.33 -13.50 25.85
CA PRO A 30 -6.63 -13.82 24.61
C PRO A 30 -6.57 -12.55 23.75
N PRO A 31 -5.39 -12.17 23.23
CA PRO A 31 -5.30 -11.01 22.35
C PRO A 31 -6.16 -11.26 21.11
N GLY A 32 -6.82 -10.21 20.62
CA GLY A 32 -7.55 -10.28 19.35
C GLY A 32 -6.62 -10.68 18.20
N HIS A 33 -7.18 -11.31 17.16
CA HIS A 33 -6.40 -11.61 15.96
C HIS A 33 -5.99 -10.31 15.26
N ILE A 34 -4.68 -10.14 15.06
CA ILE A 34 -4.11 -8.98 14.35
C ILE A 34 -3.39 -9.51 13.13
N ASP A 35 -3.94 -9.24 11.95
CA ASP A 35 -3.27 -9.63 10.71
C ASP A 35 -1.89 -8.94 10.63
N PRO A 36 -0.86 -9.67 10.19
CA PRO A 36 0.48 -9.13 10.07
C PRO A 36 0.56 -8.04 8.97
N PRO A 37 1.59 -7.18 9.00
CA PRO A 37 1.87 -6.33 7.86
C PRO A 37 2.31 -7.19 6.67
N THR A 38 1.74 -6.90 5.49
CA THR A 38 1.98 -7.65 4.24
C THR A 38 2.76 -6.83 3.21
N LEU A 39 2.81 -5.51 3.38
CA LEU A 39 3.52 -4.57 2.52
C LEU A 39 4.54 -3.76 3.30
N SER A 40 5.61 -3.36 2.60
CA SER A 40 6.69 -2.52 3.10
C SER A 40 7.04 -1.42 2.09
N MET A 41 7.30 -0.22 2.58
CA MET A 41 7.80 0.93 1.82
C MET A 41 8.87 1.65 2.62
N VAL A 42 9.88 2.18 1.94
CA VAL A 42 10.91 3.02 2.55
C VAL A 42 10.51 4.49 2.41
N PHE A 43 10.45 5.19 3.53
CA PHE A 43 10.24 6.63 3.64
C PHE A 43 11.60 7.29 3.89
N SER A 44 11.89 8.37 3.17
CA SER A 44 13.15 9.10 3.30
C SER A 44 12.94 10.61 3.12
N PRO A 45 13.83 11.46 3.66
CA PRO A 45 13.88 12.87 3.31
C PRO A 45 13.86 13.08 1.80
N ASN A 46 13.23 14.18 1.37
CA ASN A 46 13.30 14.60 -0.03
C ASN A 46 14.70 15.17 -0.31
N ASP A 47 15.47 14.49 -1.15
CA ASP A 47 16.81 14.87 -1.62
C ASP A 47 16.80 15.42 -3.06
N SER A 48 15.61 15.68 -3.62
CA SER A 48 15.48 16.23 -4.97
C SER A 48 15.81 17.73 -5.04
N PRO A 49 16.14 18.26 -6.23
CA PRO A 49 16.35 19.70 -6.44
C PRO A 49 15.16 20.61 -6.12
N LEU A 50 13.95 20.05 -5.97
CA LEU A 50 12.74 20.79 -5.59
C LEU A 50 12.40 20.64 -4.10
N ALA A 51 13.34 20.13 -3.29
CA ALA A 51 13.13 19.96 -1.86
C ALA A 51 12.78 21.30 -1.16
N GLY A 52 11.74 21.27 -0.33
CA GLY A 52 11.27 22.41 0.47
C GLY A 52 10.43 23.41 -0.31
N THR A 53 9.88 23.02 -1.45
CA THR A 53 8.97 23.87 -2.24
C THR A 53 7.50 23.64 -1.91
N GLU A 54 7.13 22.45 -1.42
CA GLU A 54 5.74 22.06 -1.18
C GLU A 54 5.44 21.75 0.29
N GLY A 55 6.46 21.51 1.12
CA GLY A 55 6.31 21.31 2.56
C GLY A 55 7.45 21.90 3.40
N SER A 56 7.20 22.02 4.70
CA SER A 56 8.15 22.59 5.67
C SER A 56 8.86 21.53 6.50
N GLU A 57 8.27 20.34 6.63
CA GLU A 57 8.80 19.26 7.48
C GLU A 57 9.56 18.24 6.63
N LEU A 58 10.86 18.51 6.42
CA LEU A 58 11.73 17.73 5.52
C LEU A 58 12.72 16.81 6.23
N THR A 59 12.96 17.02 7.53
CA THR A 59 14.08 16.38 8.23
C THR A 59 13.77 14.94 8.60
N ALA A 60 14.78 14.08 8.50
CA ALA A 60 14.68 12.67 8.88
C ALA A 60 14.12 12.47 10.29
N ASN A 61 14.56 13.30 11.25
CA ASN A 61 14.08 13.22 12.63
C ASN A 61 12.57 13.48 12.73
N LYS A 62 12.08 14.56 12.11
CA LYS A 62 10.65 14.91 12.13
C LYS A 62 9.81 13.81 11.46
N ILE A 63 10.27 13.29 10.31
CA ILE A 63 9.63 12.18 9.60
C ILE A 63 9.57 10.93 10.49
N GLY A 64 10.71 10.53 11.05
CA GLY A 64 10.82 9.35 11.92
C GLY A 64 9.94 9.46 13.17
N ASP A 65 9.92 10.61 13.83
CA ASP A 65 9.07 10.84 15.01
C ASP A 65 7.59 10.76 14.67
N ARG A 66 7.18 11.31 13.52
CA ARG A 66 5.80 11.23 13.03
C ARG A 66 5.39 9.80 12.70
N LEU A 67 6.27 9.03 12.07
CA LEU A 67 6.02 7.62 11.74
C LEU A 67 5.92 6.75 13.01
N ARG A 68 6.81 6.96 13.99
CA ARG A 68 6.74 6.24 15.28
C ARG A 68 5.45 6.55 16.04
N ARG A 69 5.03 7.82 16.06
CA ARG A 69 3.74 8.21 16.65
C ARG A 69 2.54 7.55 15.96
N GLU A 70 2.61 7.31 14.65
CA GLU A 70 1.59 6.53 13.95
C GLU A 70 1.59 5.07 14.44
N ALA A 71 2.77 4.46 14.56
CA ALA A 71 2.92 3.08 14.99
C ALA A 71 2.41 2.84 16.43
N GLU A 72 2.53 3.83 17.32
CA GLU A 72 1.97 3.77 18.67
C GLU A 72 0.44 3.64 18.67
N ASN A 73 -0.22 4.23 17.67
CA ASN A 73 -1.69 4.23 17.56
C ASN A 73 -2.22 3.14 16.63
N SER A 74 -1.36 2.46 15.86
CA SER A 74 -1.74 1.50 14.83
C SER A 74 -1.05 0.16 15.02
N VAL A 75 -1.79 -0.82 15.52
CA VAL A 75 -1.30 -2.19 15.82
C VAL A 75 -0.73 -2.93 14.61
N SER A 76 -1.21 -2.60 13.41
CA SER A 76 -0.77 -3.23 12.15
C SER A 76 0.42 -2.55 11.49
N LEU A 77 0.88 -1.42 12.02
CA LEU A 77 1.96 -0.63 11.43
C LEU A 77 3.26 -0.87 12.19
N ARG A 78 4.34 -1.16 11.46
CA ARG A 78 5.68 -1.32 12.02
C ARG A 78 6.63 -0.33 11.36
N VAL A 79 7.47 0.31 12.16
CA VAL A 79 8.48 1.24 11.67
C VAL A 79 9.85 0.77 12.15
N ALA A 80 10.75 0.58 11.21
CA ALA A 80 12.15 0.27 11.47
C ALA A 80 13.04 1.29 10.76
N VAL A 81 14.22 1.55 11.32
CA VAL A 81 15.25 2.32 10.63
C VAL A 81 15.95 1.37 9.66
N VAL A 82 16.11 1.78 8.40
CA VAL A 82 16.83 0.98 7.40
C VAL A 82 18.31 0.93 7.79
N ALA A 83 18.85 -0.28 7.92
CA ALA A 83 20.28 -0.48 8.19
C ALA A 83 21.13 0.24 7.14
N GLU A 84 22.30 0.75 7.53
CA GLU A 84 23.25 1.46 6.65
C GLU A 84 22.76 2.82 6.11
N SER A 85 21.56 3.28 6.49
CA SER A 85 21.03 4.59 6.05
C SER A 85 21.46 5.79 6.90
N GLY A 86 22.33 5.58 7.90
CA GLY A 86 22.71 6.64 8.85
C GLY A 86 21.57 7.13 9.74
N GLY A 87 20.42 6.44 9.77
CA GLY A 87 19.24 6.85 10.53
C GLY A 87 18.26 7.72 9.77
N GLU A 88 18.47 7.93 8.47
CA GLU A 88 17.67 8.86 7.67
C GLU A 88 16.51 8.20 6.93
N ARG A 89 16.52 6.86 6.80
CA ARG A 89 15.50 6.13 6.04
C ARG A 89 14.74 5.18 6.95
N PHE A 90 13.42 5.13 6.76
CA PHE A 90 12.51 4.37 7.60
C PHE A 90 11.76 3.35 6.75
N GLU A 91 11.93 2.07 7.06
CA GLU A 91 11.08 1.02 6.54
C GLU A 91 9.76 1.03 7.32
N VAL A 92 8.66 1.25 6.61
CA VAL A 92 7.30 1.26 7.15
C VAL A 92 6.55 0.08 6.56
N GLN A 93 6.15 -0.84 7.43
CA GLN A 93 5.36 -2.00 7.07
C GLN A 93 3.91 -1.82 7.51
N ALA A 94 2.96 -2.25 6.68
CA ALA A 94 1.53 -2.06 6.88
C ALA A 94 0.72 -3.23 6.29
N ARG A 95 -0.57 -3.29 6.64
CA ARG A 95 -1.50 -4.36 6.20
C ARG A 95 -1.84 -4.28 4.71
N GLY A 96 -1.73 -3.11 4.07
CA GLY A 96 -2.09 -2.95 2.66
C GLY A 96 -1.85 -1.55 2.11
N GLU A 97 -2.04 -1.41 0.80
CA GLU A 97 -1.74 -0.17 0.05
C GLU A 97 -2.55 1.02 0.58
N LEU A 98 -3.81 0.80 0.94
CA LEU A 98 -4.70 1.85 1.42
C LEU A 98 -4.20 2.47 2.73
N GLN A 99 -3.68 1.65 3.66
CA GLN A 99 -3.16 2.14 4.93
C GLN A 99 -1.93 3.03 4.70
N LEU A 100 -1.00 2.60 3.84
CA LEU A 100 0.18 3.39 3.47
C LEU A 100 -0.22 4.68 2.74
N GLY A 101 -1.18 4.60 1.81
CA GLY A 101 -1.68 5.77 1.10
C GLY A 101 -2.32 6.81 2.02
N LEU A 102 -3.11 6.37 3.01
CA LEU A 102 -3.70 7.26 4.02
C LEU A 102 -2.63 7.92 4.89
N LEU A 103 -1.62 7.16 5.34
CA LEU A 103 -0.50 7.70 6.10
C LEU A 103 0.24 8.79 5.30
N ILE A 104 0.57 8.50 4.04
CA ILE A 104 1.27 9.44 3.17
C ILE A 104 0.44 10.72 2.97
N GLU A 105 -0.85 10.58 2.65
CA GLU A 105 -1.74 11.73 2.43
C GLU A 105 -1.94 12.56 3.70
N ASN A 106 -2.07 11.93 4.87
CA ASN A 106 -2.19 12.63 6.14
C ASN A 106 -0.91 13.42 6.45
N MET A 107 0.27 12.80 6.33
CA MET A 107 1.56 13.49 6.50
C MET A 107 1.72 14.65 5.51
N ARG A 108 1.32 14.47 4.24
CA ARG A 108 1.34 15.55 3.25
C ARG A 108 0.45 16.74 3.67
N ARG A 109 -0.75 16.48 4.20
CA ARG A 109 -1.65 17.52 4.74
C ARG A 109 -1.10 18.20 5.99
N GLU A 110 -0.29 17.50 6.76
CA GLU A 110 0.43 18.03 7.92
C GLU A 110 1.66 18.87 7.52
N GLY A 111 1.99 18.96 6.22
CA GLY A 111 3.11 19.78 5.72
C GLY A 111 4.44 19.04 5.62
N PHE A 112 4.43 17.70 5.71
CA PHE A 112 5.60 16.88 5.47
C PHE A 112 5.91 16.75 3.99
N GLU A 113 7.20 16.80 3.68
CA GLU A 113 7.73 16.60 2.34
C GLU A 113 8.83 15.54 2.40
N PHE A 114 8.62 14.43 1.70
CA PHE A 114 9.46 13.24 1.77
C PHE A 114 9.30 12.40 0.50
N SER A 115 10.25 11.50 0.30
CA SER A 115 10.25 10.53 -0.79
C SER A 115 9.83 9.15 -0.27
N VAL A 116 9.19 8.35 -1.12
CA VAL A 116 8.83 6.97 -0.80
C VAL A 116 9.28 6.00 -1.89
N SER A 117 9.72 4.80 -1.49
CA SER A 117 10.01 3.72 -2.44
C SER A 117 8.72 3.07 -2.94
N PRO A 118 8.74 2.37 -4.10
CA PRO A 118 7.63 1.51 -4.49
C PRO A 118 7.30 0.48 -3.39
N PRO A 119 6.00 0.15 -3.17
CA PRO A 119 5.61 -0.86 -2.21
C PRO A 119 6.12 -2.24 -2.62
N ARG A 120 6.58 -3.00 -1.64
CA ARG A 120 7.03 -4.39 -1.80
C ARG A 120 6.31 -5.28 -0.80
N VAL A 121 6.10 -6.53 -1.16
CA VAL A 121 5.56 -7.50 -0.20
C VAL A 121 6.60 -7.89 0.84
N VAL A 122 6.15 -8.12 2.07
CA VAL A 122 6.97 -8.65 3.16
C VAL A 122 7.05 -10.16 3.00
N LEU A 123 8.16 -10.63 2.44
CA LEU A 123 8.47 -12.06 2.32
C LEU A 123 8.97 -12.61 3.67
N ARG A 124 8.77 -13.91 3.87
CA ARG A 124 9.29 -14.65 5.04
C ARG A 124 10.14 -15.81 4.57
N GLU A 125 11.16 -16.13 5.35
CA GLU A 125 11.91 -17.38 5.20
C GLU A 125 11.48 -18.33 6.31
N GLU A 126 10.88 -19.46 5.94
CA GLU A 126 10.45 -20.48 6.88
C GLU A 126 10.81 -21.87 6.34
N ASN A 127 11.46 -22.70 7.15
CA ASN A 127 11.90 -24.05 6.77
C ASN A 127 12.75 -24.11 5.48
N GLY A 128 13.55 -23.07 5.22
CA GLY A 128 14.39 -22.97 4.02
C GLY A 128 13.63 -22.65 2.74
N LYS A 129 12.36 -22.23 2.84
CA LYS A 129 11.55 -21.76 1.73
C LYS A 129 11.15 -20.30 1.93
N THR A 130 11.19 -19.56 0.82
CA THR A 130 10.60 -18.23 0.75
C THR A 130 9.07 -18.35 0.65
N GLN A 131 8.38 -17.73 1.60
CA GLN A 131 6.93 -17.59 1.62
C GLN A 131 6.51 -16.15 1.31
N GLU A 132 5.35 -16.00 0.66
CA GLU A 132 4.72 -14.71 0.40
C GLU A 132 3.30 -14.64 0.99
N PRO A 133 2.82 -13.44 1.36
CA PRO A 133 1.47 -13.29 1.91
C PRO A 133 0.42 -13.49 0.81
N VAL A 134 -0.55 -14.36 1.08
CA VAL A 134 -1.69 -14.66 0.22
C VAL A 134 -2.95 -13.99 0.77
N GLU A 135 -3.71 -13.40 -0.14
CA GLU A 135 -4.99 -12.77 0.14
C GLU A 135 -6.12 -13.52 -0.54
N GLU A 136 -7.25 -13.60 0.14
CA GLU A 136 -8.53 -13.94 -0.46
C GLU A 136 -9.13 -12.68 -1.09
N VAL A 137 -9.52 -12.77 -2.35
CA VAL A 137 -10.07 -11.66 -3.13
C VAL A 137 -11.46 -12.06 -3.60
N MET A 138 -12.46 -11.41 -3.03
CA MET A 138 -13.86 -11.55 -3.43
C MET A 138 -14.23 -10.38 -4.33
N MET A 139 -14.75 -10.69 -5.53
CA MET A 139 -15.19 -9.69 -6.49
C MET A 139 -16.62 -9.96 -6.94
N GLU A 140 -17.43 -8.92 -7.02
CA GLU A 140 -18.72 -8.95 -7.71
C GLU A 140 -18.64 -8.07 -8.95
N VAL A 141 -18.94 -8.66 -10.11
CA VAL A 141 -18.85 -7.98 -11.40
C VAL A 141 -20.03 -8.35 -12.29
N GLN A 142 -20.33 -7.54 -13.30
CA GLN A 142 -21.28 -7.96 -14.34
C GLN A 142 -20.68 -9.12 -15.15
N GLU A 143 -21.51 -10.04 -15.61
CA GLU A 143 -21.11 -11.26 -16.33
C GLU A 143 -20.17 -10.97 -17.52
N GLU A 144 -20.39 -9.88 -18.24
CA GLU A 144 -19.55 -9.42 -19.35
C GLU A 144 -18.09 -9.11 -18.96
N HIS A 145 -17.82 -8.78 -17.68
CA HIS A 145 -16.48 -8.46 -17.18
C HIS A 145 -15.75 -9.67 -16.59
N THR A 146 -16.44 -10.79 -16.38
CA THR A 146 -15.87 -11.98 -15.72
C THR A 146 -14.63 -12.50 -16.42
N GLY A 147 -14.68 -12.67 -17.76
CA GLY A 147 -13.55 -13.15 -18.55
C GLY A 147 -12.29 -12.29 -18.40
N PRO A 148 -12.35 -10.98 -18.69
CA PRO A 148 -11.23 -10.07 -18.50
C PRO A 148 -10.67 -10.03 -17.07
N ILE A 149 -11.51 -10.14 -16.04
CA ILE A 149 -11.07 -10.18 -14.65
C ILE A 149 -10.30 -11.46 -14.34
N ILE A 150 -10.81 -12.63 -14.77
CA ILE A 150 -10.13 -13.91 -14.59
C ILE A 150 -8.76 -13.88 -15.28
N GLU A 151 -8.69 -13.41 -16.52
CA GLU A 151 -7.43 -13.31 -17.26
C GLU A 151 -6.39 -12.46 -16.52
N GLN A 152 -6.79 -11.27 -16.04
CA GLN A 152 -5.88 -10.39 -15.29
C GLN A 152 -5.44 -10.98 -13.96
N MET A 153 -6.34 -11.64 -13.23
CA MET A 153 -6.01 -12.29 -11.95
C MET A 153 -5.05 -13.47 -12.15
N THR A 154 -5.31 -14.32 -13.15
CA THR A 154 -4.43 -15.46 -13.47
C THR A 154 -3.04 -15.01 -13.90
N ALA A 155 -2.93 -13.96 -14.71
CA ALA A 155 -1.64 -13.35 -15.07
C ALA A 155 -0.84 -12.87 -13.83
N ARG A 156 -1.54 -12.56 -12.74
CA ARG A 156 -1.02 -12.12 -11.44
C ARG A 156 -0.90 -13.25 -10.42
N LYS A 157 -0.93 -14.52 -10.86
CA LYS A 157 -0.86 -15.73 -10.01
C LYS A 157 -2.04 -15.89 -9.04
N GLY A 158 -3.17 -15.25 -9.37
CA GLY A 158 -4.44 -15.50 -8.72
C GLY A 158 -5.08 -16.79 -9.22
N GLU A 159 -5.59 -17.59 -8.30
CA GLU A 159 -6.26 -18.86 -8.54
C GLU A 159 -7.73 -18.70 -8.19
N LEU A 160 -8.61 -18.98 -9.15
CA LEU A 160 -10.05 -18.92 -8.96
C LEU A 160 -10.49 -20.15 -8.15
N SER A 161 -11.08 -19.93 -6.98
CA SER A 161 -11.62 -20.99 -6.14
C SER A 161 -13.12 -21.19 -6.36
N GLU A 162 -13.88 -20.10 -6.48
CA GLU A 162 -15.34 -20.15 -6.62
C GLU A 162 -15.83 -19.13 -7.65
N MET A 163 -16.87 -19.50 -8.38
CA MET A 163 -17.59 -18.64 -9.30
C MET A 163 -19.08 -18.98 -9.22
N GLU A 164 -19.88 -18.02 -8.77
CA GLU A 164 -21.32 -18.21 -8.58
C GLU A 164 -22.11 -16.97 -9.03
N PRO A 165 -23.31 -17.14 -9.62
CA PRO A 165 -24.23 -16.03 -9.85
C PRO A 165 -24.69 -15.43 -8.53
N VAL A 166 -24.82 -14.10 -8.44
CA VAL A 166 -25.36 -13.43 -7.25
C VAL A 166 -26.89 -13.56 -7.25
N PRO A 167 -27.52 -14.29 -6.31
CA PRO A 167 -28.95 -14.59 -6.38
C PRO A 167 -29.86 -13.36 -6.39
N GLU A 168 -29.45 -12.29 -5.71
CA GLU A 168 -30.21 -11.05 -5.56
C GLU A 168 -29.94 -10.01 -6.66
N SER A 169 -29.00 -10.30 -7.59
CA SER A 169 -28.59 -9.37 -8.63
C SER A 169 -28.40 -10.07 -9.97
N ALA A 170 -29.47 -10.10 -10.77
CA ALA A 170 -29.45 -10.70 -12.10
C ALA A 170 -28.35 -10.08 -12.98
N GLY A 171 -27.53 -10.94 -13.60
CA GLY A 171 -26.40 -10.54 -14.45
C GLY A 171 -25.09 -10.26 -13.72
N ARG A 172 -25.05 -10.41 -12.39
CA ARG A 172 -23.80 -10.34 -11.60
C ARG A 172 -23.25 -11.71 -11.26
N MET A 173 -21.93 -11.80 -11.31
CA MET A 173 -21.13 -12.95 -10.91
C MET A 173 -20.27 -12.56 -9.70
N LYS A 174 -20.26 -13.43 -8.70
CA LYS A 174 -19.31 -13.40 -7.59
C LYS A 174 -18.16 -14.34 -7.91
N LEU A 175 -16.94 -13.84 -7.77
CA LEU A 175 -15.69 -14.55 -8.02
C LEU A 175 -14.86 -14.53 -6.74
N LEU A 176 -14.37 -15.70 -6.33
CA LEU A 176 -13.46 -15.84 -5.21
C LEU A 176 -12.10 -16.30 -5.73
N PHE A 177 -11.05 -15.56 -5.36
CA PHE A 177 -9.68 -15.89 -5.73
C PHE A 177 -8.79 -16.00 -4.51
N SER A 178 -7.80 -16.89 -4.59
CA SER A 178 -6.61 -16.89 -3.75
C SER A 178 -5.45 -16.30 -4.56
N ALA A 179 -4.88 -15.19 -4.12
CA ALA A 179 -3.83 -14.50 -4.87
C ALA A 179 -2.70 -14.00 -3.96
N PRO A 180 -1.43 -14.03 -4.42
CA PRO A 180 -0.34 -13.43 -3.68
C PRO A 180 -0.52 -11.91 -3.64
N SER A 181 -0.29 -11.29 -2.49
CA SER A 181 -0.45 -9.84 -2.28
C SER A 181 0.33 -9.02 -3.31
N ARG A 182 1.46 -9.55 -3.78
CA ARG A 182 2.33 -8.97 -4.81
C ARG A 182 1.64 -8.84 -6.16
N GLY A 183 0.81 -9.82 -6.52
CA GLY A 183 0.02 -9.80 -7.75
C GLY A 183 -1.10 -8.77 -7.72
N LEU A 184 -1.58 -8.45 -6.53
CA LEU A 184 -2.66 -7.50 -6.31
C LEU A 184 -2.19 -6.05 -6.25
N LEU A 185 -0.87 -5.80 -6.26
CA LEU A 185 -0.32 -4.45 -6.29
C LEU A 185 -0.82 -3.67 -7.52
N GLY A 186 -1.46 -2.53 -7.29
CA GLY A 186 -2.09 -1.70 -8.32
C GLY A 186 -3.27 -2.35 -9.06
N PHE A 187 -3.71 -3.56 -8.70
CA PHE A 187 -4.80 -4.26 -9.40
C PHE A 187 -6.13 -3.53 -9.27
N ARG A 188 -6.36 -2.81 -8.15
CA ARG A 188 -7.60 -2.03 -7.94
C ARG A 188 -7.87 -1.05 -9.08
N THR A 189 -6.84 -0.38 -9.61
CA THR A 189 -6.98 0.55 -10.74
C THR A 189 -7.37 -0.18 -12.03
N VAL A 190 -6.77 -1.35 -12.27
CA VAL A 190 -7.10 -2.20 -13.43
C VAL A 190 -8.53 -2.71 -13.34
N PHE A 191 -8.94 -3.21 -12.18
CA PHE A 191 -10.30 -3.67 -11.90
C PHE A 191 -11.33 -2.57 -12.11
N SER A 192 -11.10 -1.36 -11.57
CA SER A 192 -12.01 -0.23 -11.77
C SER A 192 -12.13 0.17 -13.24
N SER A 193 -11.04 0.07 -14.00
CA SER A 193 -11.03 0.35 -15.45
C SER A 193 -11.86 -0.68 -16.22
N ILE A 194 -11.64 -1.98 -15.94
CA ILE A 194 -12.37 -3.08 -16.59
C ILE A 194 -13.87 -2.99 -16.30
N THR A 195 -14.22 -2.80 -15.02
CA THR A 195 -15.62 -2.78 -14.57
C THR A 195 -16.29 -1.42 -14.76
N ARG A 196 -15.56 -0.41 -15.26
CA ARG A 196 -16.03 0.98 -15.38
C ARG A 196 -16.63 1.51 -14.06
N GLY A 197 -16.07 1.08 -12.94
CA GLY A 197 -16.49 1.44 -11.59
C GLY A 197 -17.74 0.72 -11.05
N SER A 198 -18.36 -0.20 -11.79
CA SER A 198 -19.56 -0.92 -11.32
C SER A 198 -19.26 -2.13 -10.43
N GLY A 199 -18.01 -2.60 -10.43
CA GLY A 199 -17.61 -3.80 -9.69
C GLY A 199 -17.33 -3.51 -8.22
N ILE A 200 -17.53 -4.53 -7.38
CA ILE A 200 -17.17 -4.52 -5.96
C ILE A 200 -15.99 -5.46 -5.77
N MET A 201 -14.98 -5.04 -5.01
CA MET A 201 -13.82 -5.87 -4.67
C MET A 201 -13.53 -5.74 -3.18
N ASN A 202 -13.48 -6.89 -2.51
CA ASN A 202 -13.02 -7.04 -1.14
C ASN A 202 -11.79 -7.94 -1.12
N ARG A 203 -10.86 -7.62 -0.21
CA ARG A 203 -9.61 -8.35 -0.03
C ARG A 203 -9.37 -8.57 1.44
N ALA A 204 -8.93 -9.76 1.81
CA ALA A 204 -8.56 -10.10 3.17
C ALA A 204 -7.27 -10.91 3.16
N PHE A 205 -6.39 -10.63 4.12
CA PHE A 205 -5.24 -11.52 4.36
C PHE A 205 -5.76 -12.91 4.74
N SER A 206 -5.21 -13.94 4.12
CA SER A 206 -5.58 -15.33 4.41
C SER A 206 -4.47 -16.02 5.19
N HIS A 207 -3.28 -16.14 4.61
CA HIS A 207 -2.14 -16.84 5.19
C HIS A 207 -0.84 -16.50 4.45
N TYR A 208 0.29 -17.03 4.92
CA TYR A 208 1.53 -17.11 4.15
C TYR A 208 1.60 -18.47 3.46
N ASP A 209 2.06 -18.48 2.22
CA ASP A 209 2.20 -19.68 1.40
C ASP A 209 3.52 -19.64 0.61
N ASP A 210 3.94 -20.77 0.06
CA ASP A 210 5.14 -20.88 -0.75
C ASP A 210 5.09 -19.88 -1.93
N PHE A 211 6.24 -19.23 -2.22
CA PHE A 211 6.34 -18.24 -3.29
C PHE A 211 5.85 -18.78 -4.65
N ARG A 212 4.80 -18.17 -5.23
CA ARG A 212 4.13 -18.63 -6.46
C ARG A 212 4.87 -18.29 -7.75
N GLY A 213 6.17 -18.00 -7.65
CA GLY A 213 7.04 -17.67 -8.75
C GLY A 213 6.92 -16.21 -9.24
N PRO A 214 7.75 -15.84 -10.22
CA PRO A 214 7.76 -14.48 -10.76
C PRO A 214 6.42 -14.15 -11.43
N ILE A 215 5.96 -12.91 -11.22
CA ILE A 215 4.81 -12.35 -11.93
C ILE A 215 5.37 -11.63 -13.15
N GLY A 216 4.89 -11.99 -14.33
CA GLY A 216 5.29 -11.36 -15.57
C GLY A 216 4.73 -9.95 -15.70
N GLY A 217 5.47 -9.07 -16.38
CA GLY A 217 4.99 -7.74 -16.72
C GLY A 217 5.92 -7.07 -17.72
N VAL A 218 5.36 -6.50 -18.79
CA VAL A 218 6.08 -5.56 -19.64
C VAL A 218 6.14 -4.25 -18.87
N ARG A 219 7.31 -3.92 -18.32
CA ARG A 219 7.55 -2.59 -17.73
C ARG A 219 7.42 -1.58 -18.87
N LYS A 220 6.37 -0.77 -18.86
CA LYS A 220 6.28 0.40 -19.74
C LYS A 220 7.50 1.28 -19.46
N GLY A 221 8.12 1.81 -20.52
CA GLY A 221 9.19 2.81 -20.37
C GLY A 221 8.68 4.04 -19.63
N VAL A 222 9.61 4.86 -19.13
CA VAL A 222 9.31 6.16 -18.52
C VAL A 222 10.01 7.26 -19.29
N LEU A 223 9.37 8.41 -19.43
CA LEU A 223 9.95 9.62 -19.99
C LEU A 223 10.62 10.38 -18.84
N VAL A 224 11.93 10.60 -18.95
CA VAL A 224 12.75 11.23 -17.91
C VAL A 224 13.19 12.61 -18.39
N SER A 225 13.05 13.62 -17.54
CA SER A 225 13.57 14.96 -17.83
C SER A 225 15.09 14.94 -17.89
N MET A 226 15.64 15.59 -18.92
CA MET A 226 17.08 15.70 -19.14
C MET A 226 17.66 17.03 -18.62
N ALA A 227 16.82 17.93 -18.11
CA ALA A 227 17.23 19.27 -17.68
C ALA A 227 16.33 19.82 -16.56
N ASP A 228 16.87 20.83 -15.88
CA ASP A 228 16.14 21.61 -14.88
C ASP A 228 15.45 22.81 -15.54
N GLY A 229 14.26 23.16 -15.07
CA GLY A 229 13.54 24.35 -15.52
C GLY A 229 12.02 24.22 -15.47
N LYS A 230 11.33 25.08 -16.20
CA LYS A 230 9.87 24.99 -16.36
C LYS A 230 9.53 24.36 -17.69
N THR A 231 8.60 23.42 -17.69
CA THR A 231 8.09 22.81 -18.91
C THR A 231 7.40 23.85 -19.80
N THR A 232 7.62 23.76 -21.12
CA THR A 232 6.94 24.60 -22.10
C THR A 232 5.89 23.78 -22.85
N PRO A 233 4.75 24.38 -23.27
CA PRO A 233 3.77 23.68 -24.10
C PRO A 233 4.39 23.04 -25.35
N PHE A 234 5.36 23.73 -25.97
CA PHE A 234 6.07 23.23 -27.14
C PHE A 234 6.88 21.96 -26.85
N ALA A 235 7.59 21.90 -25.72
CA ALA A 235 8.33 20.71 -25.33
C ALA A 235 7.40 19.54 -25.01
N LEU A 236 6.30 19.79 -24.30
CA LEU A 236 5.32 18.76 -23.95
C LEU A 236 4.60 18.21 -25.19
N TRP A 237 4.20 19.07 -26.13
CA TRP A 237 3.58 18.65 -27.40
C TRP A 237 4.47 17.67 -28.19
N ASN A 238 5.78 17.91 -28.22
CA ASN A 238 6.71 17.01 -28.92
C ASN A 238 6.89 15.64 -28.22
N LEU A 239 6.55 15.55 -26.93
CA LEU A 239 6.66 14.33 -26.13
C LEU A 239 5.33 13.57 -26.04
N GLU A 240 4.19 14.23 -26.21
CA GLU A 240 2.85 13.65 -26.13
C GLU A 240 2.66 12.41 -27.04
N PRO A 241 3.17 12.34 -28.28
CA PRO A 241 3.07 11.13 -29.09
C PRO A 241 3.86 9.93 -28.54
N ARG A 242 4.77 10.14 -27.58
CA ARG A 242 5.67 9.11 -27.03
C ARG A 242 5.15 8.46 -25.74
N GLY A 243 4.13 9.02 -25.09
CA GLY A 243 3.65 8.52 -23.82
C GLY A 243 2.60 9.41 -23.16
N VAL A 244 2.13 8.99 -21.99
CA VAL A 244 1.15 9.75 -21.20
C VAL A 244 1.92 10.68 -20.27
N LEU A 245 1.85 11.99 -20.52
CA LEU A 245 2.59 12.98 -19.74
C LEU A 245 1.97 13.20 -18.36
N PHE A 246 2.81 13.27 -17.34
CA PHE A 246 2.45 13.67 -15.98
C PHE A 246 2.73 15.16 -15.73
N ALA A 247 3.73 15.71 -16.41
CA ALA A 247 4.10 17.12 -16.27
C ALA A 247 3.13 18.04 -17.03
N LYS A 248 2.69 19.11 -16.37
CA LYS A 248 1.82 20.15 -16.95
C LYS A 248 2.64 21.32 -17.50
N PRO A 249 2.14 22.12 -18.45
CA PRO A 249 2.83 23.33 -18.90
C PRO A 249 3.13 24.30 -17.74
N GLY A 250 4.36 24.82 -17.68
CA GLY A 250 4.83 25.74 -16.65
C GLY A 250 5.26 25.08 -15.34
N GLN A 251 5.14 23.75 -15.21
CA GLN A 251 5.57 23.00 -14.04
C GLN A 251 7.09 22.97 -13.95
N ALA A 252 7.63 23.16 -12.74
CA ALA A 252 9.05 23.00 -12.48
C ALA A 252 9.43 21.50 -12.57
N VAL A 253 10.51 21.21 -13.28
CA VAL A 253 11.09 19.88 -13.45
C VAL A 253 12.59 19.94 -13.21
N TYR A 254 13.17 18.79 -12.89
CA TYR A 254 14.61 18.63 -12.69
C TYR A 254 15.13 17.39 -13.42
N ASN A 255 16.44 17.33 -13.67
CA ASN A 255 17.09 16.20 -14.32
C ASN A 255 16.85 14.90 -13.53
N GLY A 256 16.36 13.87 -14.19
CA GLY A 256 16.01 12.59 -13.56
C GLY A 256 14.55 12.50 -13.09
N MET A 257 13.78 13.60 -13.12
CA MET A 257 12.34 13.56 -12.82
C MET A 257 11.57 12.80 -13.91
N ILE A 258 10.69 11.88 -13.52
CA ILE A 258 9.78 11.20 -14.45
C ILE A 258 8.66 12.16 -14.84
N VAL A 259 8.50 12.41 -16.14
CA VAL A 259 7.53 13.35 -16.70
C VAL A 259 6.45 12.68 -17.56
N GLY A 260 6.53 11.35 -17.77
CA GLY A 260 5.52 10.54 -18.47
C GLY A 260 5.96 9.10 -18.73
#